data_AF-T0S9C3-F1
#
_entry.id   AF-T0S9C3-F1
#
_cell.length_a   1.000
_cell.length_b   1.000
_cell.length_c   1.000
_cell.angle_alpha   90.00
_cell.angle_beta   90.00
_cell.angle_gamma   90.00
#
_symmetry.space_group_name_H-M   'P 1'
#
loop_
_entity.id
_entity.type
_entity.pdbx_description
1 polymer ?
#
loop_
_entity_poly.entity_id
_entity_poly.type
_entity_poly.pdbx_seq_one_letter_code
_entity_poly.pdbx_strand_id
1 'polypeptide(L)' 'MEYKVGELVLLPETKYPGVIGSVISENKSGILVRFNGAQQLYFKKADLQKYKK' A
#
# COMPACT_ATOMS: atom_id res chain seq x y z
N MET A 1 -11.16 0.91 9.45
CA MET A 1 -9.83 1.33 8.96
C MET A 1 -8.86 0.23 9.33
N GLU A 2 -8.52 -0.64 8.36
CA GLU A 2 -7.66 -1.81 8.63
C GLU A 2 -6.17 -1.48 8.48
N TYR A 3 -5.86 -0.43 7.72
CA TYR A 3 -4.52 0.08 7.52
C TYR A 3 -4.35 1.42 8.21
N LYS A 4 -3.22 1.60 8.91
CA LYS A 4 -2.87 2.88 9.54
C LYS A 4 -1.96 3.69 8.61
N VAL A 5 -2.09 5.02 8.64
CA VAL A 5 -1.11 5.89 7.98
C VAL A 5 0.28 5.63 8.59
N GLY A 6 1.28 5.46 7.72
CA GLY A 6 2.64 5.02 8.08
C GLY A 6 2.82 3.50 8.12
N GLU A 7 1.77 2.70 7.99
CA GLU A 7 1.87 1.23 7.93
C GLU A 7 2.57 0.78 6.64
N LEU A 8 3.46 -0.19 6.77
CA LEU A 8 4.15 -0.81 5.63
C LEU A 8 3.27 -1.92 5.05
N VAL A 9 3.15 -1.93 3.73
CA VAL A 9 2.34 -2.90 2.98
C VAL A 9 3.12 -3.41 1.78
N LEU A 10 2.91 -4.68 1.45
CA LEU A 10 3.35 -5.26 0.19
C LEU A 10 2.33 -4.92 -0.89
N LEU A 11 2.84 -4.42 -2.01
CA LEU A 11 2.03 -4.15 -3.19
C LEU A 11 1.71 -5.46 -3.93
N PRO A 12 0.69 -5.48 -4.81
CA PRO A 12 0.28 -6.69 -5.51
C PRO A 12 1.41 -7.28 -6.37
N GLU A 13 1.74 -8.55 -6.12
CA GLU A 13 2.88 -9.24 -6.76
C GLU A 13 2.79 -9.31 -8.28
N THR A 14 1.58 -9.29 -8.84
CA THR A 14 1.35 -9.34 -10.29
C THR A 14 1.88 -8.11 -11.02
N LYS A 15 1.99 -6.96 -10.35
CA LYS A 15 2.46 -5.69 -10.94
C LYS A 15 3.72 -5.15 -10.26
N TYR A 16 3.88 -5.40 -8.97
CA TYR A 16 4.92 -4.82 -8.13
C TYR A 16 5.55 -5.90 -7.22
N PRO A 17 6.19 -6.93 -7.81
CA PRO A 17 6.74 -8.05 -7.06
C PRO A 17 7.80 -7.59 -6.07
N GLY A 18 7.63 -7.95 -4.79
CA GLY A 18 8.55 -7.60 -3.71
C GLY A 18 8.62 -6.10 -3.36
N VAL A 19 7.75 -5.26 -3.92
CA VAL A 19 7.74 -3.83 -3.62
C VAL A 19 7.00 -3.56 -2.31
N ILE A 20 7.67 -2.89 -1.39
CA ILE A 20 7.09 -2.41 -0.14
C ILE A 20 6.72 -0.95 -0.29
N GLY A 21 5.50 -0.61 0.11
CA GLY A 21 5.02 0.75 0.18
C GLY A 21 4.62 1.16 1.59
N SER A 22 4.41 2.45 1.80
CA SER A 22 3.89 3.03 3.03
C SER A 22 2.53 3.66 2.78
N VAL A 23 1.56 3.33 3.63
CA VAL A 23 0.22 3.91 3.57
C VAL A 23 0.29 5.40 3.95
N ILE A 24 -0.23 6.28 3.09
CA ILE A 24 -0.29 7.72 3.34
C ILE A 24 -1.70 8.15 3.75
N SER A 25 -2.72 7.51 3.19
CA SER A 25 -4.13 7.84 3.44
C SER A 25 -5.05 6.67 3.10
N GLU A 26 -6.19 6.58 3.77
CA GLU A 26 -7.28 5.64 3.48
C GLU A 26 -8.56 6.45 3.27
N ASN A 27 -9.24 6.26 2.14
CA ASN A 27 -10.52 6.90 1.85
C ASN A 27 -11.48 5.91 1.15
N LYS A 28 -12.67 6.39 0.75
CA LYS A 28 -13.69 5.56 0.07
C LYS A 28 -13.22 4.97 -1.26
N SER A 29 -12.25 5.60 -1.92
CA SER A 29 -11.68 5.13 -3.20
C SER A 29 -10.62 4.05 -3.01
N GLY A 30 -10.02 3.95 -1.82
CA GLY A 30 -9.03 2.93 -1.49
C GLY A 30 -7.94 3.44 -0.56
N ILE A 31 -6.78 2.78 -0.63
CA ILE A 31 -5.62 3.05 0.22
C ILE A 31 -4.54 3.68 -0.64
N LEU A 32 -4.18 4.92 -0.35
CA LEU A 32 -3.09 5.63 -1.00
C LEU A 32 -1.76 5.15 -0.43
N VAL A 33 -0.91 4.60 -1.27
CA VAL A 33 0.39 4.05 -0.88
C VAL A 33 1.51 4.78 -1.60
N ARG A 34 2.52 5.22 -0.85
CA ARG A 34 3.80 5.71 -1.39
C ARG A 34 4.76 4.55 -1.56
N PHE A 35 5.40 4.44 -2.71
CA PHE A 35 6.44 3.44 -2.97
C PHE A 35 7.46 4.00 -3.96
N ASN A 36 8.59 3.30 -4.13
CA ASN A 36 9.67 3.71 -5.04
C ASN A 36 10.09 5.19 -4.89
N GLY A 37 10.20 5.67 -3.64
CA GLY A 37 10.65 7.03 -3.31
C GLY A 37 9.59 8.12 -3.45
N ALA A 38 8.90 8.23 -4.60
CA ALA A 38 7.96 9.32 -4.87
C ALA A 38 6.64 8.89 -5.52
N GLN A 39 6.51 7.64 -5.97
CA GLN A 39 5.29 7.16 -6.61
C GLN A 39 4.18 7.03 -5.57
N GLN A 40 2.97 7.45 -5.95
CA GLN A 40 1.79 7.33 -5.11
C GLN A 40 0.65 6.77 -5.96
N LEU A 41 0.02 5.70 -5.48
CA LEU A 41 -1.09 5.08 -6.17
C LEU A 41 -2.14 4.61 -5.16
N TYR A 42 -3.40 4.62 -5.58
CA TYR A 42 -4.49 4.01 -4.83
C TYR A 42 -4.56 2.51 -5.12
N PHE A 43 -4.65 1.73 -4.06
CA PHE A 43 -4.85 0.29 -4.11
C PHE A 43 -6.12 -0.11 -3.38
N LYS A 44 -6.74 -1.21 -3.80
CA LYS A 44 -7.81 -1.82 -3.02
C LYS A 44 -7.20 -2.61 -1.86
N LYS A 45 -7.98 -2.72 -0.80
CA LYS A 45 -7.63 -3.51 0.39
C LYS A 45 -7.21 -4.95 0.05
N ALA A 46 -7.90 -5.57 -0.91
CA ALA A 46 -7.64 -6.95 -1.34
C ALA A 46 -6.34 -7.12 -2.14
N ASP A 47 -5.80 -6.03 -2.69
CA ASP A 47 -4.55 -6.05 -3.47
C ASP A 47 -3.32 -5.85 -2.58
N LEU A 48 -3.51 -5.40 -1.34
CA LEU A 48 -2.44 -5.12 -0.39
C LEU A 48 -2.32 -6.24 0.64
N GLN A 49 -1.09 -6.57 0.99
CA GLN A 49 -0.80 -7.45 2.12
C GLN A 49 -0.03 -6.67 3.19
N LYS A 50 -0.33 -6.95 4.47
CA LYS A 50 0.42 -6.33 5.57
C LYS A 50 1.86 -6.82 5.53
N TYR A 51 2.81 -5.89 5.48
CA TYR A 51 4.21 -6.24 5.60
C TYR A 51 4.52 -6.47 7.09
N LYS A 52 4.83 -7.72 7.46
CA LYS A 52 5.38 -8.05 8.77
C LYS A 52 6.88 -8.23 8.62
N LYS A 53 7.64 -7.40 9.34
CA LYS A 53 9.10 -7.54 9.44
C LYS A 53 9.46 -8.72 10.32
#